data_AF-A0A484YJL5-F1
#
_entry.id   AF-A0A484YJL5-F1
#
_cell.length_a   1.000
_cell.length_b   1.000
_cell.length_c   1.000
_cell.angle_alpha   90.00
_cell.angle_beta   90.00
_cell.angle_gamma   90.00
#
_symmetry.space_group_name_H-M   'P 1'
#
loop_
_entity.id
_entity.type
_entity.pdbx_description
1 polymer ?
#
loop_
_entity_poly.entity_id
_entity_poly.type
_entity_poly.pdbx_seq_one_letter_code
_entity_poly.pdbx_strand_id
1 'polypeptide(L)' 'MTFAWATDNDALRHLSTEIIQARFLASGLKCRYYNPAVHTAAFALPQYLQDALASQPS' A
#
# COMPACT_ATOMS: atom_id res chain seq x y z
N MET A 1 5.90 -11.30 2.28
CA MET A 1 6.06 -10.54 3.54
C MET A 1 4.81 -9.72 3.71
N THR A 2 4.21 -9.72 4.90
CA THR A 2 2.98 -9.00 5.20
C THR A 2 3.27 -8.00 6.31
N PHE A 3 2.96 -6.73 6.08
CA PHE A 3 3.06 -5.67 7.09
C PHE A 3 1.66 -5.28 7.53
N ALA A 4 1.37 -5.27 8.83
CA ALA A 4 0.11 -4.77 9.35
C ALA A 4 0.01 -3.26 9.12
N TRP A 5 -1.19 -2.77 8.81
CA TRP A 5 -1.48 -1.37 8.53
C TRP A 5 -2.76 -0.95 9.25
N ALA A 6 -2.72 0.16 10.00
CA ALA A 6 -3.86 0.73 10.69
C ALA A 6 -3.74 2.27 10.74
N THR A 7 -4.89 2.96 10.66
CA THR A 7 -5.00 4.42 10.72
C THR A 7 -6.48 4.79 10.92
N ASP A 8 -6.74 5.96 11.50
CA ASP A 8 -8.10 6.53 11.58
C ASP A 8 -8.56 7.16 10.24
N ASN A 9 -7.64 7.33 9.29
CA ASN A 9 -7.93 7.89 7.96
C ASN A 9 -7.88 6.81 6.88
N ASP A 10 -9.05 6.30 6.51
CA ASP A 10 -9.24 5.22 5.54
C ASP A 10 -8.74 5.56 4.12
N ALA A 11 -8.73 6.84 3.74
CA ALA A 11 -8.29 7.28 2.43
C ALA A 11 -6.80 7.00 2.14
N LEU A 12 -5.96 6.87 3.18
CA LEU A 12 -4.50 6.81 3.01
C LEU A 12 -3.99 5.59 2.24
N ARG A 13 -4.67 4.45 2.33
CA ARG A 13 -4.31 3.23 1.57
C ARG A 13 -4.91 3.19 0.15
N HIS A 14 -5.76 4.17 -0.18
CA HIS A 14 -6.50 4.23 -1.44
C HIS A 14 -6.04 5.37 -2.35
N LEU A 15 -4.92 6.03 -2.01
CA LEU A 15 -4.33 7.07 -2.84
C LEU A 15 -3.96 6.51 -4.22
N SER A 16 -4.20 7.30 -5.25
CA SER A 16 -3.83 6.91 -6.61
C SER A 16 -2.31 6.88 -6.78
N THR A 17 -1.83 6.03 -7.70
CA THR A 17 -0.40 5.92 -8.00
C THR A 17 0.19 7.27 -8.44
N GLU A 18 -0.60 8.12 -9.10
CA GLU A 18 -0.19 9.47 -9.52
C GLU A 18 0.13 10.38 -8.33
N ILE A 19 -0.68 10.32 -7.27
CA ILE A 19 -0.44 11.09 -6.04
C ILE A 19 0.86 10.60 -5.36
N ILE A 20 1.04 9.27 -5.28
CA ILE A 20 2.26 8.69 -4.70
C ILE A 20 3.49 9.05 -5.55
N GLN A 21 3.36 9.05 -6.88
CA GLN A 21 4.41 9.44 -7.82
C GLN A 21 4.82 10.90 -7.64
N ALA A 22 3.87 11.82 -7.53
CA ALA A 22 4.16 13.23 -7.29
C ALA A 22 4.92 13.44 -5.97
N ARG A 23 4.49 12.77 -4.89
CA ARG A 23 5.15 12.83 -3.58
C ARG A 23 6.56 12.23 -3.62
N PHE A 24 6.73 11.10 -4.31
CA PHE A 24 8.02 10.45 -4.45
C PHE A 24 9.03 11.34 -5.18
N LEU A 25 8.62 12.00 -6.28
CA LEU A 25 9.48 12.96 -6.98
C LEU A 25 9.84 14.16 -6.10
N ALA A 26 8.86 14.73 -5.41
CA ALA A 26 9.08 15.87 -4.51
C ALA A 26 10.02 15.52 -3.33
N SER A 27 10.06 14.25 -2.90
CA SER A 27 10.94 13.80 -1.81
C SER A 27 12.42 13.70 -2.17
N GLY A 28 12.77 13.64 -3.46
CA GLY A 28 14.15 13.44 -3.92
C GLY A 28 14.77 12.07 -3.55
N LEU A 29 13.96 11.12 -3.07
CA LEU A 29 14.45 9.81 -2.64
C LEU A 29 14.93 8.97 -3.84
N LYS A 30 16.11 8.36 -3.68
CA LYS A 30 16.61 7.32 -4.58
C LYS A 30 16.56 5.97 -3.87
N CYS A 31 15.58 5.16 -4.22
CA CYS A 31 15.35 3.85 -3.61
C CYS A 31 15.83 2.71 -4.52
N ARG A 32 16.24 1.59 -3.91
CA ARG A 32 16.66 0.37 -4.63
C ARG A 32 15.50 -0.57 -4.96
N TYR A 33 14.41 -0.50 -4.19
CA TYR A 33 13.26 -1.40 -4.29
C TYR A 33 11.94 -0.64 -4.32
N TYR A 34 11.74 0.25 -3.35
CA TYR A 34 10.53 1.09 -3.28
C TYR A 34 10.43 2.02 -4.49
N ASN A 35 9.24 2.05 -5.08
CA ASN A 35 8.82 3.04 -6.06
C ASN A 35 7.27 3.16 -6.00
N PRO A 36 6.65 4.15 -6.64
CA PRO A 36 5.20 4.35 -6.57
C PRO A 36 4.36 3.15 -7.00
N ALA A 37 4.79 2.40 -8.03
CA ALA A 37 4.09 1.20 -8.46
C ALA A 37 4.17 0.09 -7.39
N VAL A 38 5.34 -0.11 -6.78
CA VAL A 38 5.53 -1.05 -5.67
C VAL A 38 4.71 -0.64 -4.46
N HIS A 39 4.60 0.66 -4.15
CA HIS A 39 3.77 1.15 -3.05
C HIS A 39 2.30 0.76 -3.24
N THR A 40 1.70 1.08 -4.39
CA THR A 40 0.30 0.76 -4.66
C THR A 40 0.08 -0.76 -4.69
N ALA A 41 0.98 -1.49 -5.34
CA ALA A 41 0.90 -2.95 -5.42
C ALA A 41 1.09 -3.67 -4.07
N ALA A 42 1.73 -3.04 -3.08
CA ALA A 42 1.92 -3.63 -1.76
C ALA A 42 0.60 -3.88 -1.02
N PHE A 43 -0.49 -3.21 -1.41
CA PHE A 43 -1.83 -3.44 -0.87
C PHE A 43 -2.62 -4.52 -1.63
N ALA A 44 -2.11 -5.02 -2.75
CA ALA A 44 -2.70 -6.15 -3.46
C ALA A 44 -2.29 -7.46 -2.75
N LEU A 45 -3.26 -8.12 -2.11
CA LEU A 45 -3.03 -9.35 -1.37
C LEU A 45 -3.37 -10.58 -2.24
N PRO A 46 -2.55 -11.66 -2.17
CA PRO A 46 -2.93 -12.94 -2.77
C PRO A 46 -4.27 -13.45 -2.20
N GLN A 47 -5.04 -14.16 -3.03
CA GLN A 47 -6.39 -14.59 -2.67
C GLN A 47 -6.46 -15.35 -1.34
N TYR A 48 -5.56 -16.31 -1.10
CA TYR A 48 -5.56 -17.10 0.13
C TYR A 48 -5.41 -16.23 1.40
N LEU A 49 -4.73 -15.08 1.29
CA LEU A 49 -4.55 -14.16 2.41
C LEU A 49 -5.84 -13.34 2.63
N GLN A 50 -6.53 -12.99 1.55
CA GLN A 50 -7.84 -12.35 1.64
C GLN A 50 -8.86 -13.29 2.30
N ASP A 51 -8.87 -14.57 1.93
CA ASP A 51 -9.78 -15.57 2.50
C ASP A 51 -9.53 -15.75 4.01
N ALA A 52 -8.26 -15.79 4.42
CA ALA A 52 -7.89 -15.87 5.83
C ALA A 52 -8.35 -14.64 6.63
N LEU A 53 -8.26 -13.44 6.05
CA LEU A 53 -8.68 -12.20 6.69
C LEU A 53 -10.21 -12.06 6.75
N ALA A 54 -10.94 -12.55 5.74
CA ALA A 54 -12.40 -12.51 5.70
C ALA A 54 -13.06 -13.35 6.80
N SER A 55 -12.33 -14.30 7.39
CA SER A 55 -12.77 -15.06 8.56
C SER A 55 -12.76 -14.26 9.87
N GLN A 56 -12.18 -13.05 9.88
CA GLN A 56 -12.14 -12.17 11.03
C GLN A 56 -13.40 -11.26 11.03
N PRO A 57 -14.12 -11.15 12.16
CA PRO A 57 -15.21 -10.18 12.27
C PRO A 57 -14.65 -8.74 12.22
N SER A 58 -15.41 -7.85 11.58
CA SER A 58 -15.12 -6.43 11.38
C SER A 58 -15.09 -5.60 12.67
#